data_AF-G5K0N2-F1
#
_entry.id   AF-G5K0N2-F1
#
_cell.length_a   1.000
_cell.length_b   1.000
_cell.length_c   1.000
_cell.angle_alpha   90.00
_cell.angle_beta   90.00
_cell.angle_gamma   90.00
#
_symmetry.space_group_name_H-M   'P 1'
#
loop_
_entity.id
_entity.type
_entity.pdbx_description
1 polymer ?
#
loop_
_entity_poly.entity_id
_entity_poly.type
_entity_poly.pdbx_seq_one_letter_code
_entity_poly.pdbx_strand_id
1 'polypeptide(L)' 'MALAGIKSQIPVDEVIDAMYQVGSAMPTAFRETAEGGLAATPTGRQYTKDIFGE' A
#
# COMPACT_ATOMS: atom_id res chain seq x y z
N MET A 1 12.37 -13.53 -6.27
CA MET A 1 12.32 -14.15 -4.92
C MET A 1 11.77 -15.57 -5.02
N ALA A 2 10.45 -15.80 -4.97
CA ALA A 2 9.89 -17.17 -4.99
C ALA A 2 10.22 -17.98 -6.26
N LEU A 3 9.98 -17.43 -7.45
CA LEU A 3 10.31 -18.09 -8.73
C LEU A 3 11.82 -18.19 -9.01
N ALA A 4 12.63 -17.45 -8.25
CA ALA A 4 14.09 -17.51 -8.32
C ALA A 4 14.68 -18.57 -7.36
N GLY A 5 13.84 -19.42 -6.76
CA GLY A 5 14.26 -20.43 -5.79
C GLY A 5 14.60 -19.89 -4.40
N ILE A 6 14.40 -18.59 -4.15
CA ILE A 6 14.69 -17.96 -2.87
C ILE A 6 13.54 -18.26 -1.92
N LYS A 7 13.84 -18.96 -0.82
CA LYS A 7 12.87 -19.29 0.24
C LYS A 7 12.81 -18.20 1.30
N SER A 8 11.60 -17.86 1.74
CA SER A 8 11.40 -16.99 2.90
C SER A 8 12.01 -17.64 4.15
N GLN A 9 12.74 -16.85 4.94
CA GLN A 9 13.28 -17.28 6.23
C GLN A 9 12.26 -17.12 7.36
N ILE A 10 11.25 -16.27 7.15
CA ILE A 10 10.19 -15.99 8.13
C ILE A 10 8.93 -16.75 7.69
N PRO A 11 8.26 -17.48 8.60
CA PRO A 11 6.97 -18.10 8.32
C PRO A 11 5.94 -17.08 7.82
N VAL A 12 5.06 -17.53 6.92
CA VAL A 12 4.08 -16.64 6.29
C VAL A 12 3.10 -16.06 7.31
N ASP A 13 2.72 -16.82 8.33
CA ASP A 13 1.77 -16.39 9.36
C ASP A 13 2.32 -15.21 10.18
N GLU A 14 3.61 -15.25 10.54
CA GLU A 14 4.28 -14.14 11.24
C GLU A 14 4.37 -12.88 10.38
N VAL A 15 4.59 -13.04 9.07
CA VAL A 15 4.58 -11.91 8.14
C VAL A 15 3.18 -11.28 8.06
N ILE A 16 2.13 -12.09 8.04
CA ILE A 16 0.74 -11.62 8.02
C ILE A 16 0.40 -10.88 9.32
N ASP A 17 0.77 -11.43 10.47
CA ASP A 17 0.54 -10.79 11.77
C ASP A 17 1.24 -9.44 11.87
N ALA A 18 2.51 -9.37 11.44
CA ALA A 18 3.26 -8.12 11.40
C ALA A 18 2.60 -7.09 10.47
N MET A 19 2.15 -7.52 9.28
CA MET A 19 1.40 -6.65 8.36
C MET A 19 0.14 -6.09 9.01
N TYR A 20 -0.64 -6.92 9.71
CA TYR A 20 -1.87 -6.50 10.38
C TYR A 20 -1.60 -5.47 11.47
N GLN A 21 -0.61 -5.72 12.33
CA GLN A 21 -0.26 -4.82 13.43
C GLN A 21 0.19 -3.45 12.91
N VAL A 22 1.08 -3.44 11.90
CA VAL A 22 1.56 -2.19 11.28
C VAL A 22 0.40 -1.44 10.61
N GLY A 23 -0.42 -2.13 9.81
CA GLY A 23 -1.56 -1.51 9.13
C GLY A 23 -2.59 -0.92 10.10
N SER A 24 -2.84 -1.61 11.22
CA SER A 24 -3.79 -1.15 12.25
C SER A 24 -3.27 0.05 13.02
N ALA A 25 -1.96 0.13 13.26
CA ALA A 25 -1.32 1.27 13.93
C ALA A 25 -1.17 2.50 13.02
N MET A 26 -1.33 2.34 11.70
CA MET A 26 -1.12 3.41 10.74
C MET A 26 -2.26 4.44 10.76
N PRO A 27 -1.95 5.75 10.87
CA PRO A 27 -2.95 6.81 10.71
C PRO A 27 -3.67 6.70 9.36
N THR A 28 -4.97 6.98 9.35
CA THR A 28 -5.82 6.83 8.15
C THR A 28 -5.25 7.55 6.93
N ALA A 29 -4.72 8.77 7.11
CA ALA A 29 -4.13 9.56 6.03
C ALA A 29 -2.94 8.89 5.32
N PHE A 30 -2.25 7.97 5.99
CA PHE A 30 -1.12 7.22 5.43
C PHE A 30 -1.51 5.82 4.94
N ARG A 31 -2.71 5.35 5.29
CA ARG A 31 -3.28 4.14 4.71
C ARG A 31 -3.69 4.42 3.25
N GLU A 32 -3.99 3.35 2.54
CA GLU A 32 -4.43 3.37 1.13
C GLU A 32 -5.87 3.90 0.98
N THR A 33 -6.27 4.93 1.74
CA THR A 33 -7.57 5.60 1.57
C THR A 33 -7.52 6.71 0.52
N ALA A 34 -6.37 6.91 -0.12
CA ALA A 34 -6.09 7.99 -1.07
C ALA A 34 -6.23 9.42 -0.50
N GLU A 35 -6.42 9.58 0.82
CA GLU A 35 -6.63 10.89 1.45
C GLU A 35 -5.34 11.68 1.68
N GLY A 36 -4.19 11.02 1.84
CA GLY A 36 -2.91 11.69 2.12
C GLY A 36 -1.69 11.12 1.38
N GLY A 37 -1.86 10.07 0.58
CA GLY A 37 -0.77 9.39 -0.14
C GLY A 37 -0.48 9.94 -1.54
N LEU A 38 0.17 9.13 -2.38
CA LEU A 38 0.60 9.50 -3.74
C LEU A 38 -0.59 9.95 -4.62
N ALA A 39 -1.77 9.36 -4.42
CA ALA A 39 -3.00 9.73 -5.11
C ALA A 39 -3.45 11.18 -4.84
N ALA A 40 -3.16 11.71 -3.65
CA ALA A 40 -3.52 13.07 -3.26
C ALA A 40 -2.55 14.14 -3.79
N THR A 41 -1.42 13.74 -4.39
CA THR A 41 -0.45 14.67 -4.99
C THR A 41 -1.05 15.41 -6.19
N PRO A 42 -0.52 16.59 -6.57
CA PRO A 42 -1.01 17.34 -7.73
C PRO A 42 -1.07 16.49 -9.01
N THR A 43 -0.04 15.68 -9.26
CA THR A 43 0.02 14.78 -10.41
C THR A 43 -1.02 13.66 -10.34
N GLY A 44 -1.20 13.03 -9.17
CA GLY A 44 -2.22 12.00 -8.98
C GLY A 44 -3.64 12.52 -9.23
N ARG A 45 -3.93 13.75 -8.77
CA ARG A 45 -5.20 14.44 -9.06
C ARG A 45 -5.38 14.75 -10.54
N GLN A 46 -4.31 15.15 -11.23
CA GLN A 46 -4.37 15.42 -12.67
C GLN A 46 -4.72 14.14 -13.45
N TYR A 47 -4.03 13.03 -13.18
CA TYR A 47 -4.32 11.75 -13.84
C TYR A 47 -5.74 11.25 -13.57
N THR A 48 -6.26 11.48 -12.36
CA THR A 48 -7.65 11.13 -12.04
C THR A 48 -8.63 11.86 -12.95
N LYS A 49 -8.43 13.16 -13.19
CA LYS A 49 -9.24 13.95 -14.13
C LYS A 49 -9.10 13.48 -15.57
N ASP A 50 -7.87 13.20 -16.01
CA ASP A 50 -7.60 12.78 -17.38
C ASP A 50 -8.21 11.42 -17.71
N ILE A 51 -8.27 10.50 -16.73
CA ILE A 51 -8.81 9.14 -16.90
C ILE A 51 -10.32 9.09 -16.74
N PHE A 52 -10.87 9.77 -15.73
CA PHE A 52 -12.28 9.64 -15.36
C PHE A 52 -13.17 10.81 -15.80
N GLY A 53 -12.58 11.93 -16.23
CA GLY A 53 -13.31 13.05 -16.84
C GLY A 53 -14.14 13.90 -15.90
N GLU A 54 -13.86 13.91 -14.59
CA GLU A 54 -14.49 14.83 -13.61
C GLU A 54 -13.85 16.22 -13.58
#